data_AF-A0A8X8YSS3-F1
#
_entry.id   AF-A0A8X8YSS3-F1
#
_cell.length_a   1.000
_cell.length_b   1.000
_cell.length_c   1.000
_cell.angle_alpha   90.00
_cell.angle_beta   90.00
_cell.angle_gamma   90.00
#
_symmetry.space_group_name_H-M   'P 1'
#
loop_
_entity.id
_entity.type
_entity.pdbx_description
1 polymer ?
#
loop_
_entity_poly.entity_id
_entity_poly.type
_entity_poly.pdbx_seq_one_letter_code
_entity_poly.pdbx_strand_id
1 'polypeptide(L)'
;MIAAMANLLGYYVYDLELTAVKDNTELKKLLIVTSSRAVIVIEYIDCFVDLTGQRVKRREKEKENENNQVLHRMGMEENETKSSKITLSGLLNLIDGLWSACGGARIIVFTTNNVEKLDPALIRRGRMDKHIELSYCSFEGFKVLAKNYVGVEWHELFPRIERLLGEVEMTPADVAENLMPRSLAGDAEECLESVVRALEAEQKKLNATMMKTPLQRRRLTGSSSPEEKIDGMRFETEDSSVEPFMKQSLGSRILYI
;
A
#
# COMPACT_ATOMS: atom_id res chain seq x y z
N MET A 1 -12.80 -3.55 3.46
CA MET A 1 -12.94 -4.61 2.45
C MET A 1 -12.63 -6.01 3.00
N ILE A 2 -11.42 -6.26 3.53
CA ILE A 2 -11.00 -7.59 4.02
C ILE A 2 -12.01 -8.20 5.01
N ALA A 3 -12.44 -7.44 6.02
CA ALA A 3 -13.45 -7.89 6.98
C ALA A 3 -14.78 -8.29 6.31
N ALA A 4 -15.22 -7.55 5.29
CA ALA A 4 -16.43 -7.86 4.55
C ALA A 4 -16.28 -9.14 3.72
N MET A 5 -15.12 -9.35 3.09
CA MET A 5 -14.81 -10.60 2.37
C MET A 5 -14.81 -11.80 3.31
N ALA A 6 -14.14 -11.68 4.45
CA ALA A 6 -14.08 -12.74 5.45
C ALA A 6 -15.48 -13.09 5.98
N ASN A 7 -16.31 -12.09 6.27
CA ASN A 7 -17.68 -12.30 6.73
C ASN A 7 -18.55 -12.97 5.64
N LEU A 8 -18.42 -12.56 4.38
CA LEU A 8 -19.15 -13.16 3.26
C LEU A 8 -18.80 -14.66 3.07
N LEU A 9 -17.54 -15.01 3.27
CA LEU A 9 -17.04 -16.39 3.12
C LEU A 9 -17.18 -17.23 4.39
N GLY A 10 -17.46 -16.61 5.53
CA GLY A 10 -17.44 -17.26 6.86
C GLY A 10 -16.02 -17.67 7.28
N TYR A 11 -15.02 -16.85 6.97
CA TYR A 11 -13.60 -17.13 7.25
C TYR A 11 -13.10 -16.32 8.46
N TYR A 12 -12.15 -16.87 9.20
CA TYR A 12 -11.45 -16.16 10.27
C TYR A 12 -10.40 -15.20 9.71
N VAL A 13 -10.27 -14.01 10.29
CA VAL A 13 -9.24 -13.04 9.90
C VAL A 13 -8.04 -13.16 10.85
N TYR A 14 -6.85 -13.29 10.28
CA TYR A 14 -5.59 -13.32 11.02
C TYR A 14 -4.71 -12.18 10.53
N ASP A 15 -4.38 -11.24 11.41
CA ASP A 15 -3.40 -10.19 11.12
C ASP A 15 -1.98 -10.68 11.45
N LEU A 16 -1.09 -10.65 10.46
CA LEU A 16 0.27 -11.17 10.57
C LEU A 16 1.29 -10.04 10.45
N GLU A 17 1.78 -9.59 11.61
CA GLU A 17 2.84 -8.60 11.70
C GLU A 17 4.22 -9.22 11.46
N LEU A 18 4.78 -9.04 10.26
CA LEU A 18 6.11 -9.59 9.89
C LEU A 18 7.26 -9.04 10.75
N THR A 19 7.13 -7.85 11.31
CA THR A 19 8.12 -7.24 12.21
C THR A 19 8.21 -7.95 13.55
N ALA A 20 7.11 -8.56 14.01
CA ALA A 20 7.06 -9.28 15.29
C ALA A 20 7.59 -10.72 15.20
N VAL A 21 7.71 -11.28 13.99
CA VAL A 21 8.13 -12.67 13.79
C VAL A 21 9.65 -12.78 13.70
N LYS A 22 10.26 -13.66 14.50
CA LYS A 22 11.71 -13.73 14.70
C LYS A 22 12.46 -14.24 13.48
N ASP A 23 11.96 -15.27 12.80
CA ASP A 23 12.63 -15.89 11.67
C ASP A 23 11.65 -16.68 10.77
N ASN A 24 12.16 -17.18 9.64
CA ASN A 24 11.38 -17.96 8.69
C ASN A 24 10.80 -19.26 9.28
N THR A 25 11.40 -19.81 10.36
CA THR A 25 10.92 -21.03 11.00
C THR A 25 9.68 -20.75 11.84
N GLU A 26 9.68 -19.64 12.58
CA GLU A 26 8.52 -19.18 13.32
C GLU A 26 7.38 -18.78 12.39
N LEU A 27 7.68 -18.02 11.33
CA LEU A 27 6.72 -17.68 10.28
C LEU A 27 6.07 -18.94 9.69
N LYS A 28 6.90 -19.94 9.37
CA LYS A 28 6.43 -21.25 8.93
C LYS A 28 5.44 -21.83 9.91
N LYS A 29 5.82 -21.99 11.18
CA LYS A 29 4.96 -22.55 12.24
C LYS A 29 3.61 -21.83 12.37
N LEU A 30 3.61 -20.51 12.30
CA LEU A 30 2.37 -19.72 12.35
C LEU A 30 1.43 -20.10 11.20
N LEU A 31 1.94 -20.16 9.97
CA LEU A 31 1.13 -20.57 8.81
C LEU A 31 0.65 -22.03 8.90
N ILE A 32 1.42 -22.94 9.53
CA ILE A 32 0.98 -24.33 9.78
C ILE A 32 -0.22 -24.36 10.72
N VAL A 33 -0.13 -23.62 11.83
CA VAL A 33 -1.11 -23.65 12.91
C VAL A 33 -2.40 -22.92 12.52
N THR A 34 -2.33 -21.99 11.55
CA THR A 34 -3.51 -21.29 11.06
C THR A 34 -4.56 -22.26 10.53
N SER A 35 -5.77 -22.10 11.07
CA SER A 35 -6.95 -22.91 10.76
C SER A 35 -7.32 -22.85 9.27
N SER A 36 -8.11 -23.83 8.82
CA SER A 36 -8.77 -23.75 7.52
C SER A 36 -9.86 -22.67 7.55
N ARG A 37 -10.23 -22.14 6.37
CA ARG A 37 -11.16 -21.01 6.21
C ARG A 37 -10.62 -19.76 6.89
N ALA A 38 -9.43 -19.37 6.47
CA ALA A 38 -8.71 -18.23 7.01
C ALA A 38 -8.40 -17.20 5.92
N VAL A 39 -8.52 -15.92 6.27
CA VAL A 39 -7.95 -14.79 5.56
C VAL A 39 -6.78 -14.28 6.38
N ILE A 40 -5.56 -14.49 5.88
CA ILE A 40 -4.31 -14.02 6.51
C ILE A 40 -3.97 -12.68 5.89
N VAL A 41 -3.83 -11.64 6.69
CA VAL A 41 -3.54 -10.28 6.26
C VAL A 41 -2.09 -9.97 6.60
N ILE A 42 -1.35 -9.45 5.62
CA ILE A 42 0.00 -8.94 5.79
C ILE A 42 -0.02 -7.48 5.35
N GLU A 43 -0.09 -6.57 6.33
CA GLU A 43 -0.16 -5.14 6.04
C GLU A 43 1.22 -4.54 5.71
N TYR A 44 1.22 -3.45 4.93
CA TYR A 44 2.38 -2.63 4.58
C TYR A 44 3.64 -3.43 4.19
N ILE A 45 3.49 -4.36 3.25
CA ILE A 45 4.58 -5.26 2.83
C ILE A 45 5.78 -4.49 2.27
N ASP A 46 5.58 -3.30 1.71
CA ASP A 46 6.63 -2.40 1.23
C ASP A 46 7.56 -1.89 2.34
N CYS A 47 7.03 -1.58 3.53
CA CYS A 47 7.85 -1.21 4.69
C CYS A 47 8.78 -2.36 5.10
N PHE A 48 8.31 -3.61 4.96
CA PHE A 48 9.13 -4.78 5.24
C PHE A 48 10.24 -4.97 4.20
N VAL A 49 9.98 -4.69 2.91
CA VAL A 49 11.03 -4.73 1.86
C VAL A 49 12.15 -3.74 2.17
N ASP A 50 11.81 -2.50 2.54
CA ASP A 50 12.79 -1.47 2.90
C ASP A 50 13.69 -1.92 4.06
N LEU A 51 13.10 -2.51 5.11
CA LEU A 51 13.85 -3.04 6.27
C LEU A 51 14.80 -4.17 5.88
N THR A 52 14.37 -5.10 5.02
CA THR A 52 15.25 -6.19 4.57
C THR A 52 16.36 -5.71 3.64
N GLY A 53 16.08 -4.76 2.74
CA GLY A 53 17.08 -4.17 1.85
C GLY A 53 18.18 -3.40 2.60
N GLN A 54 17.83 -2.66 3.65
CA GLN A 54 18.81 -1.97 4.50
C GLN A 54 19.78 -2.95 5.19
N ARG A 55 19.29 -4.12 5.62
CA ARG A 55 20.13 -5.15 6.25
C ARG A 55 21.12 -5.76 5.26
N VAL A 56 20.72 -6.01 4.01
CA VAL A 56 21.62 -6.53 2.98
C VAL A 56 22.76 -5.54 2.74
N LYS A 57 22.45 -4.25 2.54
CA LYS A 57 23.45 -3.18 2.37
C LYS A 57 24.41 -3.06 3.56
N ARG A 58 23.92 -3.24 4.79
CA ARG A 58 24.77 -3.20 5.99
C ARG A 58 25.73 -4.40 6.04
N ARG A 59 25.25 -5.60 5.75
CA ARG A 59 26.09 -6.81 5.70
C ARG A 59 27.13 -6.77 4.57
N GLU A 60 26.82 -6.16 3.44
CA GLU A 60 27.79 -5.95 2.35
C GLU A 60 28.91 -5.01 2.78
N LYS A 61 28.57 -3.89 3.44
CA LYS A 61 29.57 -2.95 3.99
C LYS A 61 30.44 -3.57 5.09
N GLU A 62 29.87 -4.42 5.94
CA GLU A 62 30.61 -5.16 6.97
C GLU A 62 31.59 -6.16 6.34
N LYS A 63 31.18 -6.89 5.30
CA LYS A 63 32.04 -7.82 4.56
C LYS A 63 33.15 -7.12 3.75
N GLU A 64 32.89 -5.93 3.20
CA GLU A 64 33.93 -5.12 2.54
C GLU A 64 34.97 -4.61 3.54
N ASN A 65 34.57 -4.27 4.77
CA ASN A 65 35.50 -3.87 5.83
C ASN A 65 36.29 -5.05 6.44
N GLU A 66 35.71 -6.26 6.48
CA GLU A 66 36.40 -7.47 6.96
C GLU A 66 37.58 -7.89 6.06
N ASN A 67 37.56 -7.56 4.77
CA ASN A 67 38.69 -7.79 3.87
C ASN A 67 39.92 -6.91 4.17
N ASN A 68 39.81 -5.92 5.07
CA ASN A 68 40.90 -5.01 5.40
C ASN A 68 41.45 -5.15 6.84
N GLN A 69 40.94 -6.09 7.66
CA GLN A 69 41.45 -6.29 9.03
C GLN A 69 41.46 -7.77 9.44
N VAL A 70 42.51 -8.48 9.02
CA VAL A 70 42.95 -9.74 9.65
C VAL A 70 43.71 -9.42 10.96
N LEU A 71 43.13 -8.67 11.90
CA LEU A 71 43.59 -8.61 13.30
C LEU A 71 42.65 -7.80 14.19
N HIS A 72 41.63 -8.43 14.78
CA HIS A 72 41.24 -8.24 16.19
C HIS A 72 39.92 -8.99 16.45
N ARG A 73 40.05 -10.29 16.72
CA ARG A 73 39.03 -11.02 17.50
C ARG A 73 39.25 -10.65 18.96
N MET A 74 38.24 -10.04 19.59
CA MET A 74 37.77 -10.39 20.94
C MET A 74 36.68 -9.41 21.38
N GLY A 75 35.48 -9.95 21.61
CA GLY A 75 34.54 -9.42 22.60
C GLY A 75 33.82 -8.13 22.24
N MET A 76 32.87 -8.20 21.31
CA MET A 76 31.68 -7.36 21.41
C MET A 76 30.49 -8.27 21.19
N GLU A 77 29.80 -8.61 22.28
CA GLU A 77 28.42 -9.10 22.21
C GLU A 77 27.64 -8.01 21.46
N GLU A 78 27.42 -8.24 20.17
CA GLU A 78 26.47 -7.44 19.44
C GLU A 78 25.14 -7.62 20.16
N ASN A 79 24.65 -6.53 20.74
CA ASN A 79 23.23 -6.34 20.92
C ASN A 79 22.60 -6.53 19.54
N GLU A 80 22.30 -7.79 19.17
CA GLU A 80 21.39 -8.15 18.11
C GLU A 80 20.07 -7.52 18.52
N THR A 81 19.89 -6.26 18.11
CA THR A 81 18.62 -5.59 18.16
C THR A 81 17.61 -6.57 17.57
N LYS A 82 16.57 -6.87 18.36
CA LYS A 82 15.45 -7.76 18.08
C LYS A 82 14.84 -7.47 16.70
N SER A 83 15.52 -7.88 15.65
CA SER A 83 15.18 -7.57 14.27
C SER A 83 14.87 -8.88 13.59
N SER A 84 13.62 -9.01 13.13
CA SER A 84 13.06 -10.18 12.47
C SER A 84 13.99 -10.70 11.37
N LYS A 85 14.56 -11.90 11.46
CA LYS A 85 15.44 -12.50 10.43
C LYS A 85 14.68 -13.02 9.21
N ILE A 86 13.42 -12.61 9.01
CA ILE A 86 12.62 -12.96 7.84
C ILE A 86 13.18 -12.27 6.60
N THR A 87 13.16 -12.98 5.49
CA THR A 87 13.43 -12.44 4.16
C THR A 87 12.16 -12.49 3.32
N LEU A 88 12.01 -11.53 2.40
CA LEU A 88 10.90 -11.51 1.44
C LEU A 88 10.85 -12.80 0.61
N SER A 89 12.01 -13.29 0.19
CA SER A 89 12.16 -14.59 -0.48
C SER A 89 11.75 -15.77 0.40
N GLY A 90 11.99 -15.71 1.71
CA GLY A 90 11.61 -16.74 2.67
C GLY A 90 10.10 -16.79 2.88
N LEU A 91 9.45 -15.63 3.02
CA LEU A 91 7.99 -15.49 3.06
C LEU A 91 7.35 -16.06 1.78
N LEU A 92 7.88 -15.69 0.62
CA LEU A 92 7.37 -16.19 -0.66
C LEU A 92 7.54 -17.69 -0.83
N ASN A 93 8.73 -18.23 -0.59
CA ASN A 93 8.98 -19.66 -0.73
C ASN A 93 8.10 -20.49 0.20
N LEU A 94 7.69 -19.92 1.34
CA LEU A 94 6.78 -20.54 2.26
C LEU A 94 5.34 -20.57 1.73
N ILE A 95 4.90 -19.50 1.06
CA ILE A 95 3.56 -19.37 0.48
C ILE A 95 3.42 -20.18 -0.83
N ASP A 96 4.43 -20.08 -1.70
CA ASP A 96 4.52 -20.73 -3.03
C ASP A 96 4.83 -22.25 -2.91
N GLY A 97 5.21 -22.73 -1.72
CA GLY A 97 5.59 -24.12 -1.46
C GLY A 97 4.43 -25.07 -1.12
N LEU A 98 4.80 -26.30 -0.71
CA LEU A 98 3.92 -27.43 -0.29
C LEU A 98 2.80 -27.11 0.74
N TRP A 99 2.73 -25.89 1.27
CA TRP A 99 1.69 -25.43 2.21
C TRP A 99 0.38 -25.04 1.52
N SER A 100 0.44 -24.61 0.26
CA SER A 100 -0.76 -24.44 -0.57
C SER A 100 -1.48 -25.78 -0.81
N ALA A 101 -0.73 -26.90 -0.80
CA ALA A 101 -1.25 -28.25 -1.01
C ALA A 101 -1.88 -28.90 0.23
N CYS A 102 -1.68 -28.34 1.43
CA CYS A 102 -2.24 -28.91 2.67
C CYS A 102 -3.69 -28.45 2.89
N GLY A 103 -4.60 -28.95 2.03
CA GLY A 103 -6.05 -29.21 2.23
C GLY A 103 -6.98 -28.14 2.84
N GLY A 104 -6.45 -27.00 3.27
CA GLY A 104 -7.21 -25.95 3.95
C GLY A 104 -7.41 -24.77 3.03
N ALA A 105 -8.66 -24.36 2.82
CA ALA A 105 -8.98 -23.14 2.09
C ALA A 105 -8.43 -21.93 2.86
N ARG A 106 -7.40 -21.28 2.32
CA ARG A 106 -6.77 -20.09 2.89
C ARG A 106 -6.65 -19.02 1.80
N ILE A 107 -6.85 -17.78 2.20
CA ILE A 107 -6.65 -16.59 1.38
C ILE A 107 -5.57 -15.78 2.08
N ILE A 108 -4.55 -15.35 1.35
CA ILE A 108 -3.53 -14.43 1.88
C ILE A 108 -3.75 -13.10 1.19
N VAL A 109 -3.84 -12.02 1.96
CA VAL A 109 -4.03 -10.66 1.44
C VAL A 109 -2.85 -9.81 1.88
N PHE A 110 -2.10 -9.28 0.93
CA PHE A 110 -1.08 -8.28 1.19
C PHE A 110 -1.60 -6.89 0.87
N THR A 111 -1.22 -5.90 1.67
CA THR A 111 -1.48 -4.50 1.35
C THR A 111 -0.18 -3.75 1.11
N THR A 112 -0.13 -2.89 0.11
CA THR A 112 0.98 -1.95 -0.12
C THR A 112 0.45 -0.59 -0.56
N ASN A 113 1.18 0.47 -0.25
CA ASN A 113 0.96 1.78 -0.88
C ASN A 113 1.98 2.07 -1.99
N ASN A 114 3.02 1.24 -2.13
CA ASN A 114 4.17 1.47 -3.01
C ASN A 114 4.48 0.17 -3.79
N VAL A 115 3.90 0.01 -4.98
CA VAL A 115 4.11 -1.21 -5.79
C VAL A 115 5.51 -1.27 -6.37
N GLU A 116 6.10 -0.12 -6.66
CA GLU A 116 7.44 0.01 -7.21
C GLU A 116 8.54 -0.50 -6.28
N LYS A 117 8.25 -0.61 -4.98
CA LYS A 117 9.17 -1.19 -3.99
C LYS A 117 9.12 -2.71 -3.93
N LEU A 118 8.11 -3.33 -4.54
CA LEU A 118 7.95 -4.77 -4.52
C LEU A 118 8.77 -5.41 -5.64
N ASP A 119 9.47 -6.49 -5.29
CA ASP A 119 10.13 -7.36 -6.27
C ASP A 119 9.08 -7.87 -7.29
N PRO A 120 9.25 -7.67 -8.60
CA PRO A 120 8.34 -8.18 -9.62
C PRO A 120 8.10 -9.70 -9.53
N ALA A 121 9.04 -10.47 -8.97
CA ALA A 121 8.87 -11.89 -8.73
C ALA A 121 7.82 -12.20 -7.66
N LEU A 122 7.44 -11.25 -6.79
CA LEU A 122 6.29 -11.36 -5.86
C LEU A 122 4.97 -11.30 -6.63
N ILE A 123 4.89 -10.38 -7.57
CA ILE A 123 3.64 -9.92 -8.22
C ILE A 123 3.21 -10.88 -9.34
N ARG A 124 4.09 -11.82 -9.74
CA ARG A 124 3.80 -12.81 -10.78
C ARG A 124 2.59 -13.69 -10.43
N ARG A 125 1.87 -14.11 -11.48
CA ARG A 125 0.77 -15.08 -11.38
C ARG A 125 1.27 -16.39 -10.74
N GLY A 126 0.44 -16.99 -9.89
CA GLY A 126 0.78 -18.15 -9.04
C GLY A 126 1.24 -17.77 -7.63
N ARG A 127 1.57 -16.50 -7.36
CA ARG A 127 1.91 -15.99 -6.02
C ARG A 127 0.91 -14.96 -5.51
N MET A 128 0.72 -13.91 -6.30
CA MET A 128 -0.27 -12.86 -6.07
C MET A 128 -1.12 -12.80 -7.33
N ASP A 129 -2.25 -13.50 -7.31
CA ASP A 129 -3.08 -13.77 -8.49
C ASP A 129 -4.04 -12.63 -8.80
N LYS A 130 -4.51 -11.90 -7.79
CA LYS A 130 -5.42 -10.76 -7.95
C LYS A 130 -4.82 -9.49 -7.37
N HIS A 131 -4.78 -8.46 -8.19
CA HIS A 131 -4.30 -7.12 -7.81
C HIS A 131 -5.51 -6.19 -7.85
N ILE A 132 -5.85 -5.61 -6.71
CA ILE A 132 -7.00 -4.73 -6.54
C ILE A 132 -6.50 -3.37 -6.10
N GLU A 133 -6.59 -2.38 -6.98
CA GLU A 133 -6.31 -0.99 -6.64
C GLU A 133 -7.50 -0.37 -5.91
N LEU A 134 -7.26 0.10 -4.68
CA LEU A 134 -8.18 0.92 -3.91
C LEU A 134 -7.83 2.40 -4.16
N SER A 135 -8.43 2.93 -5.23
CA SER A 135 -8.22 4.30 -5.70
C SER A 135 -9.10 5.31 -4.93
N TYR A 136 -9.05 6.56 -5.39
CA TYR A 136 -9.84 7.68 -4.89
C TYR A 136 -11.35 7.48 -5.10
N CYS A 137 -12.14 8.25 -4.38
CA CYS A 137 -13.60 8.14 -4.41
C CYS A 137 -14.14 8.60 -5.76
N SER A 138 -14.67 7.67 -6.55
CA SER A 138 -15.44 8.00 -7.75
C SER A 138 -16.82 8.53 -7.38
N PHE A 139 -17.51 9.15 -8.34
CA PHE A 139 -18.90 9.58 -8.14
C PHE A 139 -19.84 8.39 -7.84
N GLU A 140 -19.62 7.24 -8.48
CA GLU A 140 -20.36 6.01 -8.16
C GLU A 140 -20.10 5.55 -6.72
N GLY A 141 -18.84 5.59 -6.27
CA GLY A 141 -18.48 5.32 -4.89
C GLY A 141 -19.15 6.30 -3.92
N PHE A 142 -19.15 7.59 -4.24
CA PHE A 142 -19.84 8.62 -3.48
C PHE A 142 -21.34 8.34 -3.36
N LYS A 143 -22.04 7.95 -4.44
CA LYS A 143 -23.48 7.61 -4.36
C LYS A 143 -23.75 6.46 -3.39
N VAL A 144 -22.88 5.45 -3.37
CA VAL A 144 -22.98 4.34 -2.39
C VAL A 144 -22.80 4.87 -0.97
N LEU A 145 -21.83 5.76 -0.73
CA LEU A 145 -21.62 6.37 0.58
C LEU A 145 -22.81 7.26 0.98
N ALA A 146 -23.31 8.12 0.09
CA ALA A 146 -24.46 8.99 0.33
C ALA A 146 -25.71 8.17 0.70
N LYS A 147 -25.96 7.07 -0.02
CA LYS A 147 -27.05 6.14 0.32
C LYS A 147 -26.84 5.49 1.69
N ASN A 148 -25.62 5.06 2.02
CA ASN A 148 -25.36 4.32 3.25
C ASN A 148 -25.35 5.21 4.51
N TYR A 149 -24.79 6.42 4.42
CA TYR A 149 -24.62 7.32 5.58
C TYR A 149 -25.76 8.32 5.74
N VAL A 150 -26.34 8.80 4.63
CA VAL A 150 -27.34 9.88 4.61
C VAL A 150 -28.72 9.36 4.17
N GLY A 151 -28.79 8.22 3.48
CA GLY A 151 -30.05 7.64 3.00
C GLY A 151 -30.58 8.29 1.71
N VAL A 152 -29.73 9.01 0.97
CA VAL A 152 -30.13 9.77 -0.22
C VAL A 152 -29.58 9.15 -1.49
N GLU A 153 -30.46 8.93 -2.48
CA GLU A 153 -30.09 8.42 -3.81
C GLU A 153 -29.93 9.54 -4.85
N TRP A 154 -30.51 10.72 -4.61
CA TRP A 154 -30.40 11.88 -5.48
C TRP A 154 -30.51 13.18 -4.70
N HIS A 155 -29.74 14.20 -5.09
CA HIS A 155 -29.78 15.53 -4.52
C HIS A 155 -29.37 16.59 -5.56
N GLU A 156 -29.84 17.84 -5.41
CA GLU A 156 -29.48 18.95 -6.31
C GLU A 156 -27.97 19.26 -6.33
N LEU A 157 -27.26 18.90 -5.26
CA LEU A 157 -25.81 19.06 -5.13
C LEU A 157 -25.00 17.96 -5.85
N PHE A 158 -25.62 16.85 -6.27
CA PHE A 158 -24.90 15.73 -6.87
C PHE A 158 -24.13 16.11 -8.14
N PRO A 159 -24.70 16.87 -9.12
CA PRO A 159 -23.95 17.31 -10.30
C PRO A 159 -22.72 18.17 -9.94
N ARG A 160 -22.81 18.97 -8.86
CA ARG A 160 -21.69 19.76 -8.38
C ARG A 160 -20.59 18.87 -7.78
N ILE A 161 -20.98 17.88 -6.98
CA ILE A 161 -20.06 16.92 -6.37
C ILE A 161 -19.39 16.05 -7.43
N GLU A 162 -20.13 15.57 -8.43
CA GLU A 162 -19.61 14.79 -9.55
C GLU A 162 -18.50 15.54 -10.30
N ARG A 163 -18.76 16.81 -10.65
CA ARG A 163 -17.76 17.67 -11.28
C ARG A 163 -16.51 17.84 -10.41
N LEU A 164 -16.68 18.11 -9.12
CA LEU A 164 -15.57 18.32 -8.19
C LEU A 164 -14.73 17.05 -7.98
N LEU A 165 -15.35 15.89 -7.86
CA LEU A 165 -14.66 14.59 -7.77
C LEU A 165 -13.92 14.22 -9.06
N GLY A 166 -14.35 14.77 -10.20
CA GLY A 166 -13.61 14.65 -11.47
C GLY A 166 -12.37 15.55 -11.55
N GLU A 167 -12.28 16.59 -10.72
CA GLU A 167 -11.21 17.59 -10.72
C GLU A 167 -10.19 17.37 -9.59
N VAL A 168 -10.59 16.66 -8.53
CA VAL A 168 -9.81 16.52 -7.29
C VAL A 168 -9.84 15.09 -6.78
N GLU A 169 -8.67 14.60 -6.36
CA GLU A 169 -8.53 13.31 -5.70
C GLU A 169 -8.88 13.43 -4.21
N MET A 170 -9.85 12.64 -3.75
CA MET A 170 -10.25 12.56 -2.34
C MET A 170 -10.54 11.10 -1.98
N THR A 171 -10.08 10.62 -0.82
CA THR A 171 -10.24 9.20 -0.48
C THR A 171 -11.69 8.88 -0.10
N PRO A 172 -12.17 7.64 -0.29
CA PRO A 172 -13.49 7.25 0.19
C PRO A 172 -13.68 7.46 1.70
N ALA A 173 -12.60 7.40 2.48
CA ALA A 173 -12.64 7.68 3.91
C ALA A 173 -12.89 9.17 4.20
N ASP A 174 -12.18 10.07 3.52
CA ASP A 174 -12.39 11.52 3.67
C ASP A 174 -13.79 11.94 3.22
N VAL A 175 -14.29 11.35 2.12
CA VAL A 175 -15.67 11.58 1.66
C VAL A 175 -16.67 11.07 2.69
N ALA A 176 -16.48 9.86 3.22
CA ALA A 176 -17.35 9.31 4.25
C ALA A 176 -17.34 10.16 5.52
N GLU A 177 -16.18 10.68 5.94
CA GLU A 177 -16.08 11.59 7.09
C GLU A 177 -16.94 12.84 6.94
N ASN A 178 -16.95 13.44 5.75
CA ASN A 178 -17.78 14.59 5.47
C ASN A 178 -19.27 14.26 5.33
N LEU A 179 -19.61 13.01 5.02
CA LEU A 179 -20.99 12.52 4.95
C LEU A 179 -21.55 12.07 6.30
N MET A 180 -20.71 11.90 7.33
CA MET A 180 -21.18 11.47 8.64
C MET A 180 -21.96 12.60 9.33
N PRO A 181 -23.24 12.36 9.71
CA PRO A 181 -24.04 13.35 10.42
C PRO A 181 -23.40 13.75 11.75
N ARG A 182 -23.28 15.05 12.01
CA ARG A 182 -22.72 15.57 13.27
C ARG A 182 -23.71 15.54 14.43
N SER A 183 -24.98 15.29 14.14
CA SER A 183 -26.05 15.17 15.12
C SER A 183 -27.08 14.12 14.68
N LEU A 184 -27.89 13.63 15.62
CA LEU A 184 -28.96 12.66 15.36
C LEU A 184 -30.07 13.19 14.43
N ALA A 185 -30.13 14.51 14.24
CA ALA A 185 -31.05 15.19 13.33
C ALA A 185 -30.32 15.86 12.16
N GLY A 186 -29.15 15.33 11.78
CA GLY A 186 -28.35 15.89 10.69
C GLY A 186 -29.15 15.91 9.40
N ASP A 187 -29.27 17.09 8.80
CA ASP A 187 -29.92 17.27 7.51
C ASP A 187 -29.01 16.73 6.41
N ALA A 188 -29.63 16.08 5.41
CA ALA A 188 -28.93 15.59 4.23
C ALA A 188 -28.23 16.73 3.49
N GLU A 189 -28.87 17.90 3.44
CA GLU A 189 -28.31 19.12 2.85
C GLU A 189 -26.98 19.49 3.54
N GLU A 190 -26.94 19.52 4.88
CA GLU A 190 -25.76 19.90 5.65
C GLU A 190 -24.58 18.94 5.40
N CYS A 191 -24.85 17.64 5.34
CA CYS A 191 -23.82 16.62 5.08
C CYS A 191 -23.24 16.78 3.66
N LEU A 192 -24.10 16.98 2.67
CA LEU A 192 -23.69 17.16 1.27
C LEU A 192 -22.97 18.49 1.05
N GLU A 193 -23.39 19.56 1.72
CA GLU A 193 -22.65 20.82 1.74
C GLU A 193 -21.26 20.65 2.35
N SER A 194 -21.10 19.86 3.41
CA SER A 194 -19.78 19.58 4.00
C SER A 194 -18.85 18.92 2.99
N VAL A 195 -19.35 17.94 2.20
CA VAL A 195 -18.59 17.31 1.12
C VAL A 195 -18.17 18.33 0.07
N VAL A 196 -19.09 19.18 -0.39
CA VAL A 196 -18.77 20.24 -1.36
C VAL A 196 -17.68 21.17 -0.83
N ARG A 197 -17.80 21.63 0.43
CA ARG A 197 -16.81 22.52 1.05
C ARG A 197 -15.43 21.86 1.14
N ALA A 198 -15.38 20.57 1.49
CA ALA A 198 -14.13 19.81 1.56
C ALA A 198 -13.47 19.67 0.18
N LEU A 199 -14.24 19.32 -0.85
CA LEU A 199 -13.75 19.20 -2.22
C LEU A 199 -13.25 20.54 -2.78
N GLU A 200 -13.96 21.63 -2.53
CA GLU A 200 -13.52 22.98 -2.93
C GLU A 200 -12.25 23.43 -2.20
N ALA A 201 -12.09 23.03 -0.93
CA ALA A 201 -10.87 23.32 -0.18
C ALA A 201 -9.67 22.59 -0.80
N GLU A 202 -9.83 21.32 -1.19
CA GLU A 202 -8.78 20.58 -1.90
C GLU A 202 -8.50 21.14 -3.29
N GLN A 203 -9.53 21.54 -4.04
CA GLN A 203 -9.36 22.23 -5.32
C GLN A 203 -8.53 23.51 -5.18
N LYS A 204 -8.81 24.32 -4.16
CA LYS A 204 -8.05 25.55 -3.87
C LYS A 204 -6.59 25.24 -3.54
N LYS A 205 -6.31 24.18 -2.76
CA LYS A 205 -4.94 23.74 -2.45
C LYS A 205 -4.19 23.30 -3.71
N LEU A 206 -4.87 22.57 -4.60
CA LEU A 206 -4.28 22.10 -5.86
C LEU A 206 -3.90 23.28 -6.77
N ASN A 207 -4.84 24.22 -6.96
CA ASN A 207 -4.63 25.44 -7.73
C ASN A 207 -3.50 26.32 -7.15
N ALA A 208 -3.46 26.48 -5.83
CA ALA A 208 -2.39 27.21 -5.16
C ALA A 208 -1.01 26.55 -5.34
N THR A 209 -0.95 25.22 -5.44
CA THR A 209 0.30 24.47 -5.70
C THR A 209 0.72 24.58 -7.16
N MET A 210 -0.25 24.69 -8.08
CA MET A 210 0.00 24.94 -9.50
C MET A 210 0.57 26.34 -9.77
N MET A 211 0.15 27.36 -9.02
CA MET A 211 0.63 28.74 -9.17
C MET A 211 1.99 29.05 -8.51
N LYS A 212 2.57 28.12 -7.74
CA LYS A 212 3.91 28.29 -7.14
C LYS A 212 5.01 27.98 -8.16
N THR A 213 6.02 28.85 -8.24
CA THR A 213 7.16 28.72 -9.17
C THR A 213 7.97 27.43 -8.94
N PRO A 214 8.69 26.91 -9.97
CA PRO A 214 9.48 25.68 -9.86
C PRO A 214 10.48 25.67 -8.68
N LEU A 215 11.05 26.83 -8.36
CA LEU A 215 11.97 27.04 -7.23
C LEU A 215 11.33 26.81 -5.85
N GLN A 216 10.01 27.01 -5.72
CA GLN A 216 9.29 26.79 -4.45
C GLN A 216 8.81 25.34 -4.27
N ARG A 217 8.59 24.58 -5.35
CA ARG A 217 8.23 23.15 -5.28
C ARG A 217 9.35 22.28 -4.71
N ARG A 218 10.61 22.59 -5.05
CA ARG A 218 11.81 21.85 -4.63
C ARG A 218 12.09 21.89 -3.12
N ARG A 219 11.49 22.83 -2.38
CA ARG A 219 11.64 22.93 -0.91
C ARG A 219 10.64 22.07 -0.12
N LEU A 220 9.55 21.63 -0.75
CA LEU A 220 8.50 20.82 -0.09
C LEU A 220 8.72 19.32 -0.30
N THR A 221 9.30 18.93 -1.42
CA THR A 221 9.81 17.57 -1.64
C THR A 221 11.22 17.49 -1.07
N GLY A 222 11.37 17.09 0.19
CA GLY A 222 12.68 16.93 0.85
C GLY A 222 13.53 15.80 0.27
N SER A 223 13.90 15.89 -1.01
CA SER A 223 14.87 15.01 -1.66
C SER A 223 16.11 15.83 -2.02
N SER A 224 17.08 15.82 -1.12
CA SER A 224 18.45 16.22 -1.42
C SER A 224 19.19 15.05 -2.07
N SER A 225 19.39 15.11 -3.38
CA SER A 225 20.56 14.48 -4.01
C SER A 225 20.88 15.16 -5.35
N PRO A 226 22.18 15.18 -5.74
CA PRO A 226 22.74 16.15 -6.65
C PRO A 226 22.68 15.70 -8.12
N GLU A 227 22.80 16.70 -8.97
CA GLU A 227 23.00 16.70 -10.41
C GLU A 227 23.72 15.46 -10.99
N GLU A 228 23.07 14.78 -11.94
CA GLU A 228 23.77 14.03 -12.97
C GLU A 228 23.42 14.55 -14.37
N LYS A 229 24.49 14.71 -15.14
CA LYS A 229 24.57 15.36 -16.44
C LYS A 229 23.79 14.57 -17.49
N ILE A 230 23.06 15.31 -18.33
CA ILE A 230 22.49 14.83 -19.57
C ILE A 230 23.64 14.66 -20.57
N ASP A 231 23.89 13.43 -21.02
CA ASP A 231 24.57 13.17 -22.28
C ASP A 231 23.97 11.94 -22.97
N GLY A 232 23.86 12.01 -24.30
CA GLY A 232 23.72 10.84 -25.17
C GLY A 232 22.32 10.33 -25.50
N MET A 233 21.70 10.94 -26.52
CA MET A 233 20.67 10.31 -27.35
C MET A 233 21.10 8.95 -27.91
N ARG A 234 20.24 7.92 -27.80
CA ARG A 234 20.03 6.91 -28.84
C ARG A 234 18.65 6.26 -28.67
N PHE A 235 17.82 6.46 -29.70
CA PHE A 235 16.58 5.73 -29.97
C PHE A 235 16.94 4.30 -30.39
N GLU A 236 16.37 3.26 -29.75
CA GLU A 236 16.05 1.99 -30.42
C GLU A 236 14.75 1.38 -29.84
N THR A 237 13.74 1.38 -30.72
CA THR A 237 12.65 0.42 -30.97
C THR A 237 11.91 -0.27 -29.81
N GLU A 238 10.61 0.03 -29.79
CA GLU A 238 9.51 -0.69 -29.14
C GLU A 238 9.53 -2.19 -29.44
N ASP A 239 9.45 -3.01 -28.39
CA ASP A 239 8.97 -4.39 -28.51
C ASP A 239 7.67 -4.52 -27.70
N SER A 240 6.63 -4.93 -28.39
CA SER A 240 5.22 -4.83 -28.01
C SER A 240 4.74 -6.15 -27.40
N SER A 241 4.91 -6.34 -26.08
CA SER A 241 4.20 -7.41 -25.35
C SER A 241 4.26 -7.28 -23.82
N VAL A 242 4.15 -6.06 -23.28
CA VAL A 242 4.00 -5.85 -21.83
C VAL A 242 2.61 -5.24 -21.61
N GLU A 243 1.72 -5.99 -20.94
CA GLU A 243 0.46 -5.41 -20.45
C GLU A 243 0.78 -4.11 -19.68
N PRO A 244 0.01 -3.03 -19.87
CA PRO A 244 0.33 -1.75 -19.27
C PRO A 244 0.29 -1.91 -17.76
N PHE A 245 1.47 -1.92 -17.13
CA PHE A 245 1.62 -1.77 -15.70
C PHE A 245 0.80 -0.53 -15.31
N MET A 246 -0.27 -0.74 -14.53
CA MET A 246 -1.15 0.34 -14.11
C MET A 246 -0.29 1.43 -13.47
N LYS A 247 -0.39 2.66 -14.00
CA LYS A 247 0.17 3.84 -13.33
C LYS A 247 -0.65 4.04 -12.06
N GLN A 248 -0.12 3.55 -10.95
CA GLN A 248 -0.69 3.73 -9.61
C GLN A 248 -0.84 5.23 -9.34
N SER A 249 -2.04 5.69 -8.95
CA SER A 249 -2.17 7.08 -8.47
C SER A 249 -1.46 7.22 -7.12
N LEU A 250 -0.70 8.32 -6.93
CA LEU A 250 -0.01 8.59 -5.67
C LEU A 250 -1.03 8.54 -4.52
N GLY A 251 -0.82 7.70 -3.52
CA GLY A 251 -1.70 7.57 -2.36
C GLY A 251 -2.77 6.47 -2.45
N SER A 252 -2.92 5.81 -3.59
CA SER A 252 -3.78 4.61 -3.70
C SER A 252 -3.16 3.42 -2.97
N ARG A 253 -3.99 2.61 -2.32
CA ARG A 253 -3.57 1.36 -1.67
C ARG A 253 -3.90 0.18 -2.57
N ILE A 254 -2.98 -0.76 -2.70
CA ILE A 254 -3.20 -1.98 -3.50
C ILE A 254 -3.29 -3.19 -2.59
N LEU A 255 -4.30 -4.03 -2.85
CA LEU A 255 -4.46 -5.34 -2.25
C LEU A 255 -4.02 -6.43 -3.25
N TYR A 256 -3.12 -7.29 -2.80
CA TYR A 256 -2.71 -8.49 -3.50
C TYR A 256 -3.32 -9.71 -2.82
N ILE A 257 -3.98 -10.56 -3.60
CA ILE A 257 -4.57 -11.83 -3.14
C ILE A 257 -3.90 -12.99 -3.89
#